data_AF-A0A529P611-F1
#
_entry.id   AF-A0A529P611-F1
#
_cell.length_a   1.000
_cell.length_b   1.000
_cell.length_c   1.000
_cell.angle_alpha   90.00
_cell.angle_beta   90.00
_cell.angle_gamma   90.00
#
_symmetry.space_group_name_H-M   'P 1'
#
loop_
_entity.id
_entity.type
_entity.pdbx_description
1 polymer ?
#
loop_
_entity_poly.entity_id
_entity_poly.type
_entity_poly.pdbx_seq_one_letter_code
_entity_poly.pdbx_strand_id
1 'polypeptide(L)' 'MIRPGRTPLHIQLADIIRSQIESGVFSAGDQLPTEMELMRQHELSSSTVRQAVLAPVGEGLLYRRAGKGT' A
#
# COMPACT_ATOMS: atom_id res chain seq x y z
N MET A 1 0.45 4.50 -12.78
CA MET A 1 -0.66 3.60 -13.19
C MET A 1 -0.17 2.18 -13.06
N ILE A 2 -0.89 1.32 -12.32
CA ILE A 2 -0.55 -0.09 -12.13
C ILE A 2 -0.97 -0.86 -13.38
N ARG A 3 -0.10 -1.71 -13.94
CA ARG A 3 -0.41 -2.50 -15.13
C ARG A 3 0.17 -3.91 -15.03
N PRO A 4 -0.56 -4.95 -15.45
CA PRO A 4 0.00 -6.29 -15.51
C PRO A 4 1.19 -6.32 -16.49
N GLY A 5 2.26 -7.04 -16.15
CA GLY A 5 3.49 -7.06 -16.94
C GLY A 5 4.66 -7.72 -16.22
N ARG A 6 5.89 -7.27 -16.51
CA ARG A 6 7.14 -7.85 -15.96
C ARG A 6 7.26 -7.67 -14.45
N THR A 7 6.71 -6.60 -13.90
CA THR A 7 6.72 -6.33 -12.46
C THR A 7 5.40 -6.79 -11.85
N PRO A 8 5.40 -7.62 -10.79
CA PRO A 8 4.18 -8.02 -10.07
C PRO A 8 3.37 -6.82 -9.56
N LEU A 9 2.04 -6.94 -9.56
CA LEU A 9 1.12 -5.85 -9.17
C LEU A 9 1.34 -5.36 -7.74
N HIS A 10 1.65 -6.27 -6.81
CA HIS A 10 1.91 -5.90 -5.41
C HIS A 10 3.20 -5.09 -5.27
N ILE A 11 4.23 -5.37 -6.09
CA ILE A 11 5.48 -4.59 -6.09
C ILE A 11 5.19 -3.19 -6.62
N GLN A 12 4.45 -3.08 -7.73
CA GLN A 12 4.08 -1.78 -8.28
C GLN A 12 3.28 -0.92 -7.28
N LEU A 13 2.33 -1.51 -6.56
CA LEU A 13 1.59 -0.79 -5.53
C LEU A 13 2.49 -0.40 -4.35
N ALA A 14 3.40 -1.29 -3.92
CA ALA A 14 4.36 -0.98 -2.86
C ALA A 14 5.26 0.20 -3.23
N ASP A 15 5.76 0.24 -4.47
CA ASP A 15 6.58 1.34 -4.98
C ASP A 15 5.80 2.67 -5.03
N ILE A 16 4.52 2.62 -5.43
CA ILE A 16 3.65 3.80 -5.40
C ILE A 16 3.47 4.32 -3.98
N ILE A 17 3.19 3.43 -3.03
CA ILE A 17 3.02 3.80 -1.62
C ILE A 17 4.31 4.39 -1.06
N ARG A 18 5.46 3.74 -1.32
CA ARG A 18 6.78 4.22 -0.91
C ARG A 18 7.04 5.62 -1.45
N SER A 19 6.82 5.82 -2.75
CA SER A 19 7.02 7.12 -3.39
C SER A 19 6.13 8.22 -2.80
N GLN A 20 4.88 7.91 -2.41
CA GLN A 20 4.00 8.88 -1.75
C GLN A 20 4.49 9.25 -0.34
N ILE A 21 5.04 8.30 0.41
CA ILE A 21 5.64 8.56 1.72
C ILE A 21 6.92 9.41 1.55
N GLU A 22 7.81 9.01 0.64
CA GLU A 22 9.10 9.70 0.39
C GLU A 22 8.91 11.11 -0.17
N SER A 23 7.87 11.33 -0.97
CA SER A 23 7.51 12.67 -1.49
C SER A 23 6.78 13.55 -0.47
N GLY A 24 6.46 13.03 0.72
CA GLY A 24 5.76 13.75 1.77
C GLY A 24 4.26 13.93 1.53
N VAL A 25 3.66 13.17 0.60
CA VAL A 25 2.19 13.10 0.43
C VAL A 25 1.56 12.54 1.71
N PHE A 26 2.23 11.59 2.36
CA PHE A 26 1.90 11.13 3.70
C PHE A 26 3.02 11.51 4.66
N SER A 27 2.66 12.20 5.74
CA SER A 27 3.55 12.53 6.84
C SER A 27 3.56 11.43 7.89
N ALA A 28 4.56 11.44 8.78
CA ALA A 28 4.63 10.51 9.88
C ALA A 28 3.37 10.62 10.78
N GLY A 29 2.68 9.50 10.96
CA GLY A 29 1.42 9.44 11.73
C GLY A 29 0.16 9.63 10.89
N ASP A 30 0.28 10.00 9.62
CA ASP A 30 -0.87 10.03 8.71
C ASP A 30 -1.39 8.62 8.47
N GLN A 31 -2.71 8.54 8.34
CA GLN A 31 -3.39 7.30 8.02
C GLN A 31 -3.39 7.11 6.51
N LEU A 32 -2.75 6.03 6.04
CA LEU A 32 -2.90 5.60 4.65
C LEU A 32 -4.35 5.21 4.34
N PRO A 33 -4.76 5.27 3.06
CA PRO A 33 -6.00 4.67 2.63
C PRO A 33 -6.12 3.22 3.13
N THR A 34 -7.33 2.82 3.53
CA THR A 34 -7.57 1.46 4.02
C THR A 34 -7.31 0.44 2.92
N GLU A 35 -7.09 -0.83 3.27
CA GLU A 35 -6.91 -1.89 2.26
C GLU A 35 -8.09 -1.93 1.28
N MET A 36 -9.33 -1.71 1.76
CA MET A 36 -10.51 -1.61 0.89
C MET A 36 -10.46 -0.41 -0.07
N GLU A 37 -10.01 0.75 0.39
CA GLU A 37 -9.92 1.92 -0.47
C GLU A 37 -8.80 1.76 -1.51
N LEU A 38 -7.66 1.18 -1.13
CA LEU A 38 -6.57 0.84 -2.07
C LEU A 38 -7.04 -0.17 -3.12
N MET A 39 -7.82 -1.18 -2.73
CA MET A 39 -8.44 -2.12 -3.67
C MET A 39 -9.32 -1.40 -4.68
N ARG A 40 -10.15 -0.46 -4.22
CA ARG A 40 -11.07 0.30 -5.07
C ARG A 40 -10.33 1.27 -6.00
N GLN A 41 -9.32 1.97 -5.49
CA GLN A 41 -8.54 2.97 -6.25
C GLN A 41 -7.69 2.36 -7.35
N HIS A 42 -7.20 1.14 -7.13
CA HIS A 42 -6.28 0.47 -8.04
C HIS A 42 -6.87 -0.76 -8.74
N GLU A 43 -8.13 -1.10 -8.46
CA GLU A 43 -8.83 -2.28 -8.99
C GLU A 43 -8.06 -3.59 -8.72
N LEU A 44 -7.52 -3.71 -7.51
CA LEU A 44 -6.69 -4.84 -7.09
C LEU A 44 -7.40 -5.76 -6.11
N SER A 45 -6.99 -7.02 -6.08
CA SER A 45 -7.46 -7.98 -5.09
C SER A 45 -6.91 -7.68 -3.69
N SER A 46 -7.66 -8.06 -2.66
CA SER A 46 -7.25 -7.92 -1.25
C SER A 46 -5.90 -8.58 -0.97
N SER A 47 -5.63 -9.75 -1.57
CA SER A 47 -4.34 -10.43 -1.43
C SER A 47 -3.19 -9.59 -2.01
N THR A 48 -3.38 -8.97 -3.17
CA THR A 48 -2.37 -8.11 -3.80
C THR A 48 -2.10 -6.86 -2.97
N VAL A 49 -3.15 -6.19 -2.50
CA VAL A 49 -3.03 -4.98 -1.65
C VAL A 49 -2.33 -5.33 -0.34
N ARG A 50 -2.73 -6.42 0.32
CA ARG A 50 -2.11 -6.86 1.56
C ARG A 50 -0.63 -7.16 1.37
N GLN A 51 -0.23 -7.81 0.28
CA GLN A 51 1.18 -8.04 -0.04
C GLN A 51 1.94 -6.74 -0.29
N ALA A 52 1.34 -5.78 -1.00
CA ALA A 52 1.96 -4.49 -1.29
C ALA A 52 2.26 -3.68 -0.02
N VAL A 53 1.34 -3.71 0.96
CA VAL A 53 1.51 -2.98 2.23
C VAL A 53 2.56 -3.64 3.13
N LEU A 54 2.84 -4.94 2.98
CA LEU A 54 3.84 -5.63 3.82
C LEU A 54 5.27 -5.11 3.59
N ALA A 55 5.62 -4.74 2.36
CA ALA A 55 6.99 -4.29 2.06
C ALA A 55 7.34 -2.98 2.79
N PRO A 56 6.56 -1.88 2.68
CA PRO A 56 6.82 -0.66 3.44
C PRO A 56 6.70 -0.85 4.96
N VAL A 57 5.91 -1.82 5.44
CA VAL A 57 5.88 -2.20 6.87
C VAL A 57 7.21 -2.84 7.30
N GLY A 58 7.76 -3.75 6.49
CA GLY A 58 9.07 -4.35 6.74
C GLY A 58 10.22 -3.35 6.67
N GLU A 59 10.08 -2.30 5.85
CA GLU A 59 11.03 -1.19 5.73
C GLU A 59 10.91 -0.16 6.88
N GLY A 60 9.90 -0.28 7.74
CA GLY A 60 9.66 0.67 8.84
C GLY A 60 9.00 1.99 8.39
N LEU A 61 8.59 2.10 7.13
CA LEU A 61 7.89 3.27 6.57
C LEU A 61 6.42 3.29 6.98
N LEU A 62 5.84 2.12 7.26
CA LEU A 62 4.47 1.96 7.72
C LEU A 62 4.43 1.13 9.00
N TYR A 63 3.45 1.40 9.85
CA TYR A 63 3.06 0.49 10.92
C TYR A 63 1.60 0.11 10.74
N ARG A 64 1.31 -1.20 10.83
CA ARG A 64 -0.07 -1.67 10.81
C ARG A 64 -0.67 -1.47 12.20
N ARG A 65 -1.60 -0.54 12.32
CA ARG A 65 -2.50 -0.51 13.48
C ARG A 65 -3.63 -1.49 13.20
N ALA A 66 -3.77 -2.53 14.02
CA ALA A 66 -4.93 -3.40 13.94
C ALA A 66 -6.19 -2.59 14.25
N GLY A 67 -6.91 -2.17 13.21
CA GLY A 67 -8.30 -1.77 13.33
C GLY A 67 -9.12 -3.01 13.64
N LYS A 68 -9.99 -2.93 14.65
CA LYS A 68 -10.85 -4.03 15.11
C LYS A 68 -11.43 -4.74 13.89
N GLY A 69 -11.20 -6.05 13.79
CA GLY A 69 -11.72 -6.88 12.72
C GLY A 69 -13.24 -6.72 12.61
N THR A 70 -13.73 -6.83 11.38
CA THR A 70 -15.16 -6.95 10.96
C THR A 70 -16.18 -6.19 11.81
#